data_AF-A0A484K9G8-F1
#
_entry.id   AF-A0A484K9G8-F1
#
_cell.length_a   1.000
_cell.length_b   1.000
_cell.length_c   1.000
_cell.angle_alpha   90.00
_cell.angle_beta   90.00
_cell.angle_gamma   90.00
#
_symmetry.space_group_name_H-M   'P 1'
#
loop_
_entity.id
_entity.type
_entity.pdbx_description
1 polymer ?
#
loop_
_entity_poly.entity_id
_entity_poly.type
_entity_poly.pdbx_seq_one_letter_code
_entity_poly.pdbx_strand_id
1 'polypeptide(L)'
;MTYRCAFQVVEASDHCCRHFGYVRPSAYMPHLSLLYADITDEEKKRVEERAYALDETISNLDFPIARLALYKSDTQDKSLKSWAKVDEFDLHQIS
;
A
#
# COMPACT_ATOMS: atom_id res chain seq x y z
N MET A 1 16.72 -1.00 -15.94
CA MET A 1 17.23 -2.03 -15.01
C MET A 1 16.81 -1.63 -13.61
N THR A 2 15.59 -2.00 -13.18
CA THR A 2 15.07 -1.65 -11.85
C THR A 2 14.12 -2.75 -11.37
N TYR A 3 14.64 -3.96 -11.14
CA TYR A 3 13.84 -5.11 -10.67
C TYR A 3 14.06 -5.47 -9.19
N ARG A 4 15.00 -4.80 -8.49
CA ARG A 4 15.35 -5.17 -7.11
C ARG A 4 14.34 -4.67 -6.07
N CYS A 5 13.78 -3.47 -6.24
CA CYS A 5 12.86 -2.87 -5.25
C CYS A 5 11.50 -3.62 -5.19
N ALA A 6 11.02 -4.15 -6.32
CA ALA A 6 9.78 -4.93 -6.36
C ALA A 6 9.90 -6.28 -5.61
N PHE A 7 11.08 -6.91 -5.60
CA PHE A 7 11.25 -8.24 -5.01
C PHE A 7 11.13 -8.22 -3.48
N GLN A 8 11.78 -7.26 -2.80
CA GLN A 8 11.76 -7.16 -1.34
C GLN A 8 10.35 -6.90 -0.80
N VAL A 9 9.56 -6.08 -1.49
CA VAL A 9 8.18 -5.78 -1.10
C VAL A 9 7.26 -7.00 -1.30
N VAL A 10 7.49 -7.77 -2.37
CA VAL A 10 6.76 -9.04 -2.60
C VAL A 10 7.11 -10.07 -1.53
N GLU A 11 8.38 -10.22 -1.17
CA GLU A 11 8.83 -11.13 -0.11
C GLU A 11 8.25 -10.74 1.26
N ALA A 12 8.23 -9.46 1.59
CA ALA A 12 7.61 -8.97 2.83
C ALA A 12 6.11 -9.31 2.89
N SER A 13 5.40 -9.18 1.76
CA SER A 13 3.99 -9.57 1.65
C SER A 13 3.80 -11.08 1.85
N ASP A 14 4.65 -11.92 1.25
CA ASP A 14 4.63 -13.37 1.42
C ASP A 14 4.90 -13.79 2.87
N HIS A 15 5.88 -13.15 3.51
CA HIS A 15 6.18 -13.37 4.91
C HIS A 15 4.98 -13.05 5.80
N CYS A 16 4.35 -11.89 5.62
CA CYS A 16 3.17 -11.50 6.38
C CYS A 16 2.00 -12.45 6.15
N CYS A 17 1.69 -12.79 4.89
CA CYS A 17 0.60 -13.72 4.57
C CYS A 17 0.80 -15.08 5.26
N ARG A 18 2.03 -15.62 5.22
CA ARG A 18 2.35 -16.87 5.92
C ARG A 18 2.18 -16.76 7.43
N HIS A 19 2.68 -15.67 8.03
CA HIS A 19 2.62 -15.47 9.48
C HIS A 19 1.17 -15.36 10.00
N PHE A 20 0.30 -14.69 9.24
CA PHE A 20 -1.12 -14.52 9.59
C PHE A 20 -2.02 -15.63 9.03
N GLY A 21 -1.47 -16.65 8.36
CA GLY A 21 -2.26 -17.72 7.74
C GLY A 21 -3.21 -17.25 6.64
N TYR A 22 -2.93 -16.10 6.03
CA TYR A 22 -3.76 -15.50 4.99
C TYR A 22 -3.41 -16.05 3.61
N VAL A 23 -4.42 -16.52 2.88
CA VAL A 23 -4.28 -16.97 1.49
C VAL A 23 -4.82 -15.89 0.56
N ARG A 24 -3.93 -15.30 -0.24
CA ARG A 24 -4.31 -14.26 -1.20
C ARG A 24 -5.14 -14.87 -2.34
N PRO A 25 -6.24 -14.21 -2.76
CA PRO A 25 -7.06 -14.68 -3.89
C PRO A 25 -6.44 -14.38 -5.26
N SER A 26 -5.48 -13.45 -5.33
CA SER A 26 -4.81 -13.02 -6.56
C SER A 26 -3.33 -12.70 -6.33
N ALA A 27 -2.59 -12.52 -7.43
CA ALA A 27 -1.19 -12.11 -7.36
C ALA A 27 -1.05 -10.75 -6.67
N TYR A 28 -0.02 -10.61 -5.83
CA TYR A 28 0.22 -9.37 -5.11
C TYR A 28 0.73 -8.28 -6.05
N MET A 29 0.00 -7.15 -6.08
CA MET A 29 0.42 -5.94 -6.79
C MET A 29 0.82 -4.90 -5.74
N PRO A 30 2.12 -4.67 -5.49
CA PRO A 30 2.55 -3.67 -4.52
C PRO A 30 2.14 -2.28 -5.02
N HIS A 31 1.36 -1.57 -4.21
CA HIS A 31 0.91 -0.21 -4.52
C HIS A 31 0.67 0.57 -3.23
N LEU A 32 0.74 1.90 -3.33
CA LEU A 32 0.31 2.83 -2.29
C LEU A 32 -0.92 3.57 -2.82
N SER A 33 -2.09 3.29 -2.25
CA SER A 33 -3.33 3.96 -2.65
C SER A 33 -3.27 5.45 -2.28
N LEU A 34 -3.44 6.33 -3.27
CA LEU A 34 -3.48 7.79 -3.06
C LEU A 34 -4.89 8.30 -2.74
N LEU A 35 -5.92 7.69 -3.33
CA LEU A 35 -7.31 8.10 -3.18
C LEU A 35 -8.25 6.90 -3.28
N TYR A 36 -9.21 6.82 -2.36
CA TYR A 36 -10.41 5.98 -2.49
C TYR A 36 -11.60 6.87 -2.79
N ALA A 37 -12.12 6.78 -4.01
CA ALA A 37 -13.30 7.52 -4.44
C ALA A 37 -14.03 6.75 -5.56
N ASP A 38 -15.35 6.86 -5.58
CA ASP A 38 -16.16 6.37 -6.69
C ASP A 38 -16.12 7.45 -7.80
N ILE A 39 -15.21 7.27 -8.76
CA ILE A 39 -14.96 8.23 -9.86
C ILE A 39 -15.07 7.55 -11.22
N THR A 40 -15.52 8.28 -12.24
CA THR A 40 -15.62 7.78 -13.61
C THR A 40 -14.23 7.65 -14.25
N ASP A 41 -14.13 6.94 -15.38
CA ASP A 41 -12.85 6.80 -16.08
C ASP A 41 -12.34 8.14 -16.62
N GLU A 42 -13.24 9.04 -17.01
CA GLU A 42 -12.88 10.42 -17.40
C GLU A 42 -12.31 11.22 -16.22
N GLU A 43 -12.86 11.02 -15.02
CA GLU A 43 -12.39 11.67 -13.80
C GLU A 43 -11.06 11.11 -13.32
N LYS A 44 -10.81 9.80 -13.49
CA LYS A 44 -9.53 9.16 -13.15
C LYS A 44 -8.36 9.86 -13.81
N LYS A 45 -8.44 10.16 -15.12
CA LYS A 45 -7.37 10.86 -15.83
C LYS A 45 -7.09 12.24 -15.24
N ARG A 46 -8.13 12.98 -14.87
CA ARG A 46 -7.99 14.31 -14.24
C ARG A 46 -7.35 14.22 -12.86
N VAL A 47 -7.69 13.18 -12.09
CA VAL A 47 -7.09 12.93 -10.77
C VAL A 47 -5.61 12.57 -10.92
N GLU A 48 -5.25 11.73 -11.89
CA GLU A 48 -3.86 11.39 -12.18
C GLU A 48 -3.06 12.63 -12.60
N GLU A 49 -3.56 13.43 -13.54
CA GLU A 49 -2.93 14.70 -13.95
C GLU A 49 -2.75 15.65 -12.76
N ARG A 50 -3.73 15.71 -11.86
CA ARG A 50 -3.65 16.54 -10.65
C ARG A 50 -2.60 16.03 -9.67
N ALA A 51 -2.44 14.72 -9.51
CA ALA A 51 -1.41 14.13 -8.65
C ALA A 51 -0.01 14.50 -9.15
N TYR A 52 0.24 14.37 -10.46
CA TYR A 52 1.51 14.79 -11.07
C TYR A 52 1.77 16.29 -10.97
N ALA A 53 0.72 17.12 -11.08
CA ALA A 53 0.86 18.56 -10.92
C ALA A 53 1.18 18.99 -9.47
N LEU A 54 0.83 18.15 -8.48
CA LEU A 54 1.17 18.37 -7.07
C LEU A 54 2.58 17.90 -6.74
N ASP A 55 3.01 16.79 -7.35
CA ASP A 55 4.35 16.24 -7.22
C ASP A 55 4.75 15.52 -8.52
N GLU A 56 5.64 16.15 -9.29
CA GLU A 56 6.13 15.61 -10.55
C GLU A 56 7.03 14.37 -10.35
N THR A 57 7.56 14.19 -9.15
CA THR A 57 8.48 13.09 -8.81
C THR A 57 7.75 11.83 -8.36
N ILE A 58 6.42 11.89 -8.16
CA ILE A 58 5.60 10.82 -7.57
C ILE A 58 5.73 9.47 -8.28
N SER A 59 6.07 9.46 -9.57
CA SER A 59 6.27 8.24 -10.36
C SER A 59 7.61 7.53 -10.13
N ASN A 60 8.59 8.22 -9.52
CA ASN A 60 9.96 7.73 -9.33
C ASN A 60 10.43 7.88 -7.88
N LEU A 61 9.51 7.87 -6.92
CA LEU A 61 9.84 7.94 -5.51
C LEU A 61 10.38 6.60 -5.00
N ASP A 62 11.55 6.66 -4.36
CA ASP A 62 12.08 5.60 -3.53
C ASP A 62 11.98 6.02 -2.06
N PHE A 63 11.41 5.17 -1.21
CA PHE A 63 11.28 5.44 0.22
C PHE A 63 11.43 4.16 1.04
N PRO A 64 11.99 4.25 2.27
CA PRO A 64 12.12 3.11 3.15
C PRO A 64 10.77 2.76 3.79
N ILE A 65 10.49 1.46 3.91
CA ILE A 65 9.43 0.95 4.78
C ILE A 65 10.05 0.74 6.17
N ALA A 66 9.81 1.68 7.08
CA ALA A 66 10.39 1.69 8.42
C ALA A 66 9.57 0.95 9.48
N ARG A 67 8.26 0.77 9.25
CA ARG A 67 7.32 0.25 10.25
C ARG A 67 6.26 -0.64 9.62
N LEU A 68 5.75 -1.59 10.41
CA LEU A 68 4.53 -2.35 10.10
C LEU A 68 3.44 -1.98 11.10
N ALA A 69 2.18 -1.98 10.66
CA ALA A 69 1.05 -1.72 11.52
C ALA A 69 -0.02 -2.80 11.34
N LEU A 70 -0.55 -3.28 12.45
CA LEU A 70 -1.65 -4.24 12.47
C LEU A 70 -2.97 -3.47 12.56
N TYR A 71 -3.89 -3.75 11.64
CA TYR A 71 -5.20 -3.11 11.59
C TYR A 71 -6.31 -4.15 11.70
N LYS A 72 -7.41 -3.75 12.35
CA LYS A 72 -8.74 -4.31 12.10
C LYS A 72 -9.36 -3.47 10.99
N SER A 73 -9.73 -4.09 9.89
CA SER A 73 -10.36 -3.42 8.76
C SER A 73 -11.51 -4.26 8.22
N ASP A 74 -12.67 -3.63 8.05
CA ASP A 74 -13.70 -4.14 7.16
C ASP A 74 -13.41 -3.61 5.77
N THR A 75 -13.02 -4.50 4.85
CA THR A 75 -12.67 -4.14 3.48
C THR A 75 -13.87 -3.70 2.64
N GLN A 76 -15.10 -3.91 3.13
CA GLN A 76 -16.32 -3.41 2.49
C GLN A 76 -16.73 -2.02 2.98
N ASP A 77 -16.18 -1.56 4.11
CA ASP A 77 -16.47 -0.23 4.66
C ASP A 77 -15.72 0.87 3.92
N LYS A 78 -16.39 1.44 2.90
CA LYS A 78 -15.88 2.59 2.15
C LYS A 78 -15.74 3.87 2.98
N SER A 79 -16.36 3.97 4.16
CA SER A 79 -16.28 5.17 5.01
C SER A 79 -14.98 5.23 5.82
N LEU A 80 -14.24 4.12 5.89
CA LEU A 80 -13.03 3.90 6.68
C LEU A 80 -13.23 4.04 8.21
N LYS A 81 -14.47 4.20 8.69
CA LYS A 81 -14.76 4.42 10.12
C LYS A 81 -14.60 3.18 10.97
N SER A 82 -14.75 2.00 10.38
CA SER A 82 -14.51 0.71 11.04
C SER A 82 -13.02 0.36 11.16
N TRP A 83 -12.14 1.07 10.46
CA TRP A 83 -10.72 0.77 10.43
C TRP A 83 -10.06 1.27 11.71
N ALA A 84 -9.41 0.36 12.43
CA ALA A 84 -8.76 0.67 13.69
C ALA A 84 -7.36 0.06 13.73
N LYS A 85 -6.35 0.90 13.98
CA LYS A 85 -4.99 0.43 14.26
C LYS A 85 -5.00 -0.29 15.60
N VAL A 86 -4.50 -1.51 15.63
CA VAL A 86 -4.36 -2.34 16.83
C VAL A 86 -2.97 -2.18 17.43
N ASP A 87 -1.94 -2.24 16.57
CA ASP A 87 -0.54 -2.18 17.00
C ASP A 87 0.36 -1.66 15.89
N GLU A 88 1.57 -1.24 16.24
CA GLU A 88 2.63 -0.91 15.28
C GLU A 88 3.99 -1.41 15.77
N PHE A 89 4.85 -1.76 14.82
CA PHE A 89 6.18 -2.27 15.09
C PHE A 89 7.21 -1.54 14.23
N ASP A 90 8.32 -1.16 14.86
CA ASP A 90 9.45 -0.49 14.20
C ASP A 90 10.48 -1.51 13.71
N LEU A 91 10.69 -1.52 12.39
CA LEU A 91 11.58 -2.47 11.72
C LEU A 91 13.06 -2.13 11.94
N HIS A 92 13.39 -0.91 12.37
CA HIS A 92 14.76 -0.52 12.71
C HIS A 92 15.24 -1.08 14.05
N GLN A 93 14.35 -1.67 14.86
CA GLN A 93 14.75 -2.34 16.11
C GLN A 93 15.35 -3.75 15.91
N ILE A 94 15.45 -4.20 14.65
CA ILE A 94 16.14 -5.43 14.26
C ILE A 94 17.55 -5.03 13.81
N SER A 95 18.43 -4.76 14.77
CA SER A 95 19.88 -4.55 14.55
C SER A 95 20.69 -5.71 15.11
#